data_AF-A0A818EZW0-F1
#
_entry.id   AF-A0A818EZW0-F1
#
_cell.length_a   1.000
_cell.length_b   1.000
_cell.length_c   1.000
_cell.angle_alpha   90.00
_cell.angle_beta   90.00
_cell.angle_gamma   90.00
#
_symmetry.space_group_name_H-M   'P 1'
#
loop_
_entity.id
_entity.type
_entity.pdbx_description
1 polymer ?
#
loop_
_entity_poly.entity_id
_entity_poly.type
_entity_poly.pdbx_seq_one_letter_code
_entity_poly.pdbx_strand_id
1 'polypeptide(L)' 'IYGPKFVDENFRLSHRSAGWVSMANYGKDTNGSQWFVTLVPARWLDGHHVVFGRVLQGIDFIH' A
#
# COMPACT_ATOMS: atom_id res chain seq x y z
N ILE A 1 -0.49 15.99 -7.05
CA ILE A 1 -1.84 16.45 -6.64
C ILE A 1 -1.86 17.18 -5.30
N TYR A 2 -1.05 16.79 -4.30
CA TYR A 2 -0.97 17.47 -2.98
C TYR A 2 0.39 18.12 -2.67
N GLY A 3 1.26 18.27 -3.67
CA GLY A 3 2.67 18.59 -3.49
C GLY A 3 3.56 17.34 -3.50
N PRO A 4 4.83 17.44 -3.07
CA PRO A 4 5.81 16.36 -3.19
C PRO A 4 5.60 15.20 -2.22
N LYS A 5 5.01 15.43 -1.04
CA LYS A 5 4.72 14.41 -0.02
C LYS A 5 3.40 14.70 0.70
N PHE A 6 2.76 13.67 1.24
CA PHE A 6 1.57 13.78 2.09
C PHE A 6 1.56 12.75 3.23
N VAL A 7 0.69 13.01 4.20
CA VAL A 7 0.57 12.25 5.46
C VAL A 7 -0.07 10.88 5.29
N ASP A 8 0.12 9.98 6.26
CA ASP A 8 -0.55 8.69 6.30
C ASP A 8 -2.03 8.86 6.67
N GLU A 9 -2.97 8.46 5.78
CA GLU A 9 -4.41 8.66 6.03
C GLU A 9 -4.94 7.81 7.18
N ASN A 10 -4.76 6.48 7.12
CA ASN A 10 -5.10 5.55 8.19
C ASN A 10 -4.47 4.16 7.99
N PHE A 11 -4.29 3.41 9.07
CA PHE A 11 -3.78 2.02 9.06
C PHE A 11 -4.86 0.99 9.45
N ARG A 12 -6.12 1.23 9.04
CA ARG A 12 -7.24 0.35 9.44
C ARG A 12 -7.23 -1.00 8.71
N LEU A 13 -6.69 -1.00 7.50
CA LEU A 13 -6.57 -2.18 6.66
C LEU A 13 -5.21 -2.84 6.88
N SER A 14 -5.20 -4.17 6.81
CA SER A 14 -4.03 -5.01 7.09
C SER A 14 -3.72 -5.84 5.85
N HIS A 15 -2.45 -6.02 5.55
CA HIS A 15 -1.93 -6.75 4.39
C HIS A 15 -2.05 -8.27 4.59
N ARG A 16 -3.29 -8.75 4.77
CA ARG A 16 -3.57 -10.14 5.18
C ARG A 16 -3.52 -11.16 4.05
N SER A 17 -3.45 -10.71 2.79
CA SER A 17 -3.50 -11.56 1.60
C SER A 17 -2.71 -10.95 0.45
N ALA A 18 -2.59 -11.68 -0.66
CA ALA A 18 -2.21 -11.08 -1.93
C ALA A 18 -3.28 -10.10 -2.42
N GLY A 19 -2.86 -9.15 -3.25
CA GLY A 19 -3.69 -8.21 -3.99
C GLY A 19 -3.99 -6.90 -3.29
N TRP A 20 -3.38 -6.60 -2.14
CA TRP A 20 -3.54 -5.28 -1.51
C TRP A 20 -2.68 -4.25 -2.25
N VAL A 21 -3.28 -3.11 -2.56
CA VAL A 21 -2.60 -1.93 -3.13
C VAL A 21 -2.26 -0.99 -1.97
N SER A 22 -0.99 -0.64 -1.85
CA SER A 22 -0.46 0.08 -0.69
C SER A 22 0.56 1.14 -1.08
N MET A 23 0.65 2.22 -0.30
CA MET A 23 1.56 3.33 -0.57
C MET A 23 3.00 2.98 -0.17
N ALA A 24 3.94 3.23 -1.07
CA ALA A 24 5.35 3.22 -0.71
C ALA A 24 5.72 4.56 -0.04
N ASN A 25 6.51 4.46 1.02
CA ASN A 25 7.03 5.62 1.75
C ASN A 25 8.47 5.35 2.21
N TYR A 26 9.13 6.40 2.68
CA TYR A 26 10.48 6.39 3.24
C TYR A 26 10.44 6.71 4.74
N GLY A 27 9.41 6.24 5.44
CA GLY A 27 9.08 6.59 6.82
C GLY A 27 7.76 7.34 6.94
N LYS A 28 7.35 7.59 8.18
CA LYS A 28 6.07 8.19 8.54
C LYS A 28 5.80 9.49 7.77
N ASP A 29 4.59 9.64 7.23
CA ASP A 29 4.11 10.86 6.55
C ASP A 29 4.95 11.27 5.32
N THR A 30 5.57 10.30 4.65
CA THR A 30 6.36 10.54 3.43
C THR A 30 5.77 9.91 2.17
N ASN A 31 4.44 9.74 2.14
CA ASN A 31 3.76 9.21 0.97
C ASN A 31 3.93 10.14 -0.22
N GLY A 32 4.30 9.58 -1.37
CA GLY A 32 4.44 10.29 -2.64
C GLY A 32 3.51 9.71 -3.68
N SER A 33 4.01 9.44 -4.88
CA SER A 33 3.24 8.78 -5.95
C SER A 33 3.59 7.31 -6.13
N GLN A 34 4.55 6.78 -5.38
CA GLN A 34 4.97 5.39 -5.46
C GLN A 34 4.01 4.49 -4.67
N TRP A 35 3.65 3.36 -5.26
CA TRP A 35 2.76 2.36 -4.67
C TRP A 35 3.23 0.97 -5.08
N PHE A 36 2.74 -0.05 -4.37
CA PHE A 36 3.02 -1.44 -4.67
C PHE A 36 1.76 -2.30 -4.46
N VAL A 37 1.79 -3.50 -5.07
CA VAL A 37 0.77 -4.54 -4.86
C VAL A 37 1.42 -5.71 -4.13
N THR A 38 0.76 -6.23 -3.10
CA THR A 38 1.24 -7.43 -2.41
C THR A 38 0.96 -8.67 -3.25
N LEU A 39 1.95 -9.54 -3.45
CA LEU A 39 1.76 -10.85 -4.07
C LEU A 39 1.57 -11.98 -3.05
N VAL A 40 1.84 -11.69 -1.78
CA VAL A 40 1.69 -12.60 -0.64
C VAL A 40 1.13 -11.83 0.57
N PRO A 41 0.58 -12.51 1.60
CA PRO A 41 0.30 -11.87 2.88
C PRO A 41 1.57 -11.19 3.44
N ALA A 42 1.48 -9.89 3.76
CA ALA A 42 2.62 -9.06 4.13
C ALA A 42 2.35 -8.23 5.39
N ARG A 43 1.90 -8.89 6.47
CA ARG A 43 1.48 -8.22 7.73
C ARG A 43 2.58 -7.38 8.39
N TRP A 44 3.85 -7.62 8.09
CA TRP A 44 4.96 -6.79 8.59
C TRP A 44 4.93 -5.36 8.06
N LEU A 45 4.16 -5.08 7.00
CA LEU A 45 3.96 -3.74 6.45
C LEU A 45 2.81 -2.99 7.12
N ASP A 46 2.03 -3.65 7.99
CA ASP A 46 0.93 -3.03 8.72
C ASP A 46 1.45 -1.91 9.64
N GLY A 47 0.73 -0.79 9.70
CA GLY A 47 1.13 0.39 10.47
C GLY A 47 2.29 1.20 9.88
N HIS A 48 2.93 0.70 8.82
CA HIS A 48 4.02 1.38 8.11
C HIS A 48 3.59 1.85 6.73
N HIS A 49 2.79 1.06 6.03
CA HIS A 49 2.29 1.39 4.69
C HIS A 49 0.77 1.47 4.70
N VAL A 50 0.23 2.55 4.11
CA VAL A 50 -1.22 2.76 4.01
C VAL A 50 -1.79 1.93 2.88
N VAL A 51 -2.65 0.97 3.21
CA VAL A 51 -3.46 0.24 2.24
C VAL A 51 -4.63 1.12 1.82
N PHE A 52 -4.77 1.35 0.52
CA PHE A 52 -5.84 2.20 -0.04
C PHE A 52 -6.70 1.48 -1.08
N GLY A 53 -6.36 0.24 -1.45
CA GLY A 53 -7.14 -0.51 -2.44
C GLY A 53 -6.82 -2.00 -2.47
N ARG A 54 -7.57 -2.73 -3.30
CA ARG A 54 -7.35 -4.15 -3.58
C ARG A 54 -7.56 -4.42 -5.07
N VAL A 55 -6.70 -5.24 -5.65
CA VAL A 55 -6.86 -5.77 -7.01
C VAL A 55 -8.03 -6.76 -7.00
N LEU A 56 -9.07 -6.47 -7.80
CA LEU A 56 -10.26 -7.32 -7.93
C LEU A 56 -10.13 -8.36 -9.04
N GLN A 57 -9.42 -8.01 -10.11
CA GLN A 57 -9.19 -8.85 -11.29
C GLN A 57 -7.79 -8.58 -11.85
N GLY A 58 -7.22 -9.56 -12.54
CA GLY A 58 -5.94 -9.42 -13.23
C GLY A 58 -4.70 -9.59 -12.35
N ILE A 59 -4.84 -10.13 -11.14
CA ILE A 59 -3.70 -10.42 -10.25
C ILE A 59 -2.81 -11.53 -10.79
N ASP A 60 -3.37 -12.41 -11.61
CA ASP A 60 -2.72 -13.48 -12.36
C ASP A 60 -1.74 -12.97 -13.43
N PHE A 61 -1.88 -11.71 -13.88
CA PHE A 61 -0.93 -11.06 -14.79
C PHE A 61 0.21 -10.33 -14.07
N ILE A 62 0.20 -10.31 -12.73
CA ILE A 62 1.23 -9.65 -11.93
C ILE A 62 2.27 -10.73 -11.53
N HIS A 63 3.53 -10.52 -11.92
CA HIS A 63 4.64 -11.45 -11.71
C HIS A 63 5.73 -10.83 -10.82
#